data_AF-A0A221NH74-F1
#
_entry.id   AF-A0A221NH74-F1
#
_cell.length_a   1.000
_cell.length_b   1.000
_cell.length_c   1.000
_cell.angle_alpha   90.00
_cell.angle_beta   90.00
_cell.angle_gamma   90.00
#
_symmetry.space_group_name_H-M   'P 1'
#
loop_
_entity.id
_entity.type
_entity.pdbx_description
1 polymer ?
#
loop_
_entity_poly.entity_id
_entity_poly.type
_entity_poly.pdbx_seq_one_letter_code
_entity_poly.pdbx_strand_id
1 'polypeptide(L)'
;MVSLPLLWHYRSLHEDLITYSNYRIYAGKLHTFPGATQEANDLGVHHEFVPGIYRRGAGSRNPIEAERVVDRVLEHRRLNPDLSLGVVTFSNQQAEAVSEAIERRAEQEPLLTGLMEDHDRLHGFFVKNLESVQGDERDIIIFSVGYGPDEAGKLTMNFGPLTRKGGERRLNVAVTRARRRVEVVSSFRAGDMTDGTSEGNMHLKNYLDFAERGRAALSSDMSGSVGEAESPFEEEVLKVVRSWGFDAVPQVGAAGYRIDIGVRHPGKAGTFMLGIECDGAAYHSAKTARDRDRLREAVLRGLGWDIHRIWGLSWYRDRASHEHLLKEALEGALRGTRLVPAVVGTTASPEFLEYEEVDLSAPPAWTVPYAAAARPPRRYRYQPGDLDALNDLVSYASHVVGAEAPLHVDTFHSRLRDHWETGGVGTRVRANVERALSLAKVSGMKIKLDKQGFIRIDGAQSVNVRRPTDENDVRKAGTIPPEEFDEAVRLVVADAIVITEEDLYVAVRNVFGWARRGSDIQAALQRSLVRAVKKGYCVRRADGTYETTQV
;
A
#
# COMPACT_ATOMS: atom_id res chain seq x y z
N MET A 1 2.86 -4.88 23.55
CA MET A 1 2.53 -4.73 22.12
C MET A 1 3.76 -5.14 21.35
N VAL A 2 3.76 -6.33 20.74
CA VAL A 2 4.88 -6.80 19.90
C VAL A 2 4.58 -6.30 18.49
N SER A 3 5.31 -5.28 18.04
CA SER A 3 5.28 -4.86 16.63
C SER A 3 6.03 -5.92 15.83
N LEU A 4 5.39 -6.48 14.80
CA LEU A 4 6.05 -7.35 13.82
C LEU A 4 6.41 -6.47 12.61
N PRO A 5 7.67 -6.02 12.49
CA PRO A 5 8.07 -5.17 11.37
C PRO A 5 8.07 -5.97 10.06
N LEU A 6 7.62 -5.34 8.97
CA LEU A 6 7.89 -5.84 7.63
C LEU A 6 9.36 -5.59 7.32
N LEU A 7 10.12 -6.68 7.17
CA LEU A 7 11.57 -6.61 7.03
C LEU A 7 12.03 -6.59 5.56
N TRP A 8 11.16 -6.77 4.58
CA TRP A 8 11.58 -6.87 3.17
C TRP A 8 11.32 -5.59 2.40
N HIS A 9 12.33 -5.11 1.68
CA HIS A 9 12.24 -3.92 0.83
C HIS A 9 12.40 -4.29 -0.65
N TYR A 10 11.36 -4.02 -1.44
CA TYR A 10 11.29 -4.40 -2.86
C TYR A 10 11.30 -3.20 -3.82
N ARG A 11 11.25 -1.98 -3.30
CA ARG A 11 10.99 -0.77 -4.11
C ARG A 11 12.22 -0.27 -4.85
N SER A 12 13.38 -0.36 -4.20
CA SER A 12 14.61 0.22 -4.74
C SER A 12 15.25 -0.75 -5.73
N LEU A 13 15.44 -0.28 -6.96
CA LEU A 13 16.15 -0.99 -8.02
C LEU A 13 17.67 -0.88 -7.88
N HIS A 14 18.15 0.02 -7.01
CA HIS A 14 19.52 0.04 -6.54
C HIS A 14 19.60 0.01 -5.02
N GLU A 15 20.44 -0.85 -4.47
CA GLU A 15 20.53 -1.08 -3.04
C GLU A 15 21.00 0.17 -2.27
N ASP A 16 21.81 1.05 -2.89
CA ASP A 16 22.27 2.28 -2.22
C ASP A 16 21.13 3.24 -1.84
N LEU A 17 20.00 3.19 -2.56
CA LEU A 17 18.84 4.06 -2.29
C LEU A 17 18.25 3.82 -0.91
N ILE A 18 18.34 2.59 -0.40
CA ILE A 18 17.79 2.21 0.91
C ILE A 18 18.88 1.94 1.94
N THR A 19 20.13 1.71 1.52
CA THR A 19 21.24 1.34 2.42
C THR A 19 21.40 2.32 3.58
N TYR A 20 21.42 3.63 3.29
CA TYR A 20 21.53 4.65 4.35
C TYR A 20 20.38 4.58 5.35
N SER A 21 19.14 4.55 4.87
CA SER A 21 17.94 4.48 5.70
C SER A 21 17.88 3.18 6.50
N ASN A 22 18.20 2.05 5.88
CA ASN A 22 18.24 0.76 6.54
C ASN A 22 19.19 0.80 7.74
N TYR A 23 20.40 1.33 7.54
CA TYR A 23 21.39 1.41 8.62
C TYR A 23 21.00 2.41 9.72
N ARG A 24 20.71 3.66 9.34
CA ARG A 24 20.53 4.75 10.30
C ARG A 24 19.16 4.79 10.98
N ILE A 25 18.15 4.15 10.40
CA ILE A 25 16.76 4.24 10.90
C ILE A 25 16.20 2.87 11.25
N TYR A 26 16.48 1.85 10.42
CA TYR A 26 16.00 0.49 10.66
C TYR A 26 17.04 -0.41 11.36
N ALA A 27 18.19 0.15 11.77
CA ALA A 27 19.27 -0.57 12.43
C ALA A 27 19.76 -1.81 11.66
N GLY A 28 19.75 -1.74 10.32
CA GLY A 28 20.17 -2.82 9.42
C GLY A 28 19.21 -4.01 9.35
N LYS A 29 18.00 -3.90 9.90
CA LYS A 29 17.05 -5.02 9.98
C LYS A 29 16.30 -5.30 8.69
N LEU A 30 16.29 -4.37 7.71
CA LEU A 30 15.63 -4.62 6.43
C LEU A 30 16.50 -5.53 5.56
N HIS A 31 15.88 -6.55 4.98
CA HIS A 31 16.40 -7.35 3.88
C HIS A 31 16.22 -6.58 2.57
N THR A 32 17.34 -6.28 1.92
CA THR A 32 17.41 -5.58 0.63
C THR A 32 18.01 -6.52 -0.40
N PHE A 33 17.61 -6.35 -1.67
CA PHE A 33 18.15 -7.15 -2.77
C PHE A 33 19.16 -6.32 -3.57
N PRO A 34 20.36 -6.86 -3.86
CA PRO A 34 21.32 -6.19 -4.72
C PRO A 34 20.81 -6.17 -6.17
N GLY A 35 21.06 -5.09 -6.90
CA GLY A 35 20.87 -5.04 -8.35
C GLY A 35 21.99 -5.76 -9.11
N ALA A 36 21.70 -6.29 -10.29
CA ALA A 36 22.74 -6.88 -11.17
C ALA A 36 23.65 -5.83 -11.81
N THR A 37 23.20 -4.57 -11.85
CA THR A 37 23.99 -3.41 -12.26
C THR A 37 24.34 -2.60 -11.03
N GLN A 38 25.64 -2.42 -10.78
CA GLN A 38 26.18 -1.62 -9.68
C GLN A 38 26.41 -0.16 -10.07
N GLU A 39 26.71 0.10 -11.35
CA GLU A 39 27.02 1.45 -11.82
C GLU A 39 26.28 1.72 -13.14
N ALA A 40 25.49 2.80 -13.17
CA ALA A 40 24.87 3.35 -14.35
C ALA A 40 24.50 4.83 -14.12
N ASN A 41 24.37 5.61 -15.21
CA ASN A 41 24.07 7.04 -15.13
C ASN A 41 22.70 7.36 -14.49
N ASP A 42 21.76 6.41 -14.54
CA ASP A 42 20.38 6.52 -14.06
C ASP A 42 20.13 5.71 -12.78
N LEU A 43 21.19 5.34 -12.07
CA LEU A 43 21.12 4.41 -10.94
C LEU A 43 21.89 4.93 -9.71
N GLY A 44 21.42 4.58 -8.51
CA GLY A 44 22.12 4.83 -7.24
C GLY A 44 21.89 6.21 -6.63
N VAL A 45 22.80 6.61 -5.73
CA VAL A 45 22.76 7.91 -5.04
C VAL A 45 23.97 8.73 -5.47
N HIS A 46 23.73 9.95 -5.93
CA HIS A 46 24.79 10.86 -6.39
C HIS A 46 24.66 12.22 -5.70
N HIS A 47 25.80 12.83 -5.38
CA HIS A 47 25.86 14.19 -4.90
C HIS A 47 26.40 15.14 -5.99
N GLU A 48 25.67 16.22 -6.23
CA GLU A 48 26.10 17.31 -7.09
C GLU A 48 26.32 18.59 -6.27
N PHE A 49 27.58 18.98 -6.15
CA PHE A 49 27.97 20.24 -5.53
C PHE A 49 27.85 21.39 -6.52
N VAL A 50 27.15 22.46 -6.11
CA VAL A 50 26.96 23.69 -6.89
C VAL A 50 27.42 24.88 -6.07
N PRO A 51 28.28 25.79 -6.55
CA PRO A 51 28.66 26.98 -5.80
C PRO A 51 27.54 28.04 -5.79
N GLY A 52 26.41 27.71 -5.15
CA GLY A 52 25.24 28.57 -5.04
C GLY A 52 25.29 29.52 -3.85
N ILE A 53 24.48 30.58 -3.92
CA ILE A 53 24.37 31.62 -2.89
C ILE A 53 22.95 31.63 -2.35
N TYR A 54 22.82 31.39 -1.04
CA TYR A 54 21.54 31.42 -0.35
C TYR A 54 21.16 32.86 0.01
N ARG A 55 20.11 33.38 -0.64
CA ARG A 55 19.56 34.71 -0.37
C ARG A 55 18.67 34.63 0.87
N ARG A 56 18.96 35.44 1.90
CA ARG A 56 18.17 35.48 3.15
C ARG A 56 17.10 36.58 3.12
N GLY A 57 16.04 36.38 3.91
CA GLY A 57 14.95 37.35 4.10
C GLY A 57 13.59 36.85 3.61
N ALA A 58 12.70 37.76 3.27
CA ALA A 58 11.43 37.41 2.62
C ALA A 58 11.74 36.78 1.25
N GLY A 59 11.37 35.51 1.05
CA GLY A 59 11.69 34.74 -0.16
C GLY A 59 13.04 34.02 -0.12
N SER A 60 13.47 33.53 1.05
CA SER A 60 14.78 32.89 1.21
C SER A 60 14.94 31.64 0.33
N ARG A 61 15.84 31.70 -0.65
CA ARG A 61 16.02 30.68 -1.71
C ARG A 61 17.43 30.71 -2.29
N ASN A 62 17.79 29.70 -3.08
CA ASN A 62 19.04 29.62 -3.81
C ASN A 62 18.78 29.48 -5.32
N PRO A 63 18.75 30.62 -6.05
CA PRO A 63 18.45 30.62 -7.49
C PRO A 63 19.49 29.89 -8.34
N ILE A 64 20.77 29.91 -7.94
CA ILE A 64 21.84 29.23 -8.68
C ILE A 64 21.64 27.72 -8.61
N GLU A 65 21.31 27.21 -7.43
CA GLU A 65 20.97 25.80 -7.26
C GLU A 65 19.70 25.43 -8.03
N ALA A 66 18.68 26.30 -8.01
CA ALA A 66 17.44 26.07 -8.74
C ALA A 66 17.67 25.94 -10.25
N GLU A 67 18.50 26.81 -10.85
CA GLU A 67 18.88 26.71 -12.27
C GLU A 67 19.61 25.40 -12.57
N ARG A 68 20.52 24.99 -11.69
CA ARG A 68 21.24 23.73 -11.88
C ARG A 68 20.31 22.51 -11.81
N VAL A 69 19.31 22.56 -10.93
CA VAL A 69 18.26 21.53 -10.88
C VAL A 69 17.50 21.47 -12.22
N VAL A 70 17.19 22.60 -12.85
CA VAL A 70 16.56 22.61 -14.18
C VAL A 70 17.47 22.00 -15.25
N ASP A 71 18.78 22.27 -15.21
CA ASP A 71 19.74 21.61 -16.12
C ASP A 71 19.71 20.08 -15.95
N ARG A 72 19.67 19.61 -14.70
CA ARG A 72 19.61 18.17 -14.41
C ARG A 72 18.28 17.55 -14.83
N VAL A 73 17.17 18.26 -14.65
CA VAL A 73 15.86 17.83 -15.16
C VAL A 73 15.92 17.64 -16.68
N LEU A 74 16.52 18.59 -17.40
CA LEU A 74 16.71 18.50 -18.85
C LEU A 74 17.62 17.35 -19.27
N GLU A 75 18.73 17.16 -18.58
CA GLU A 75 19.67 16.08 -18.87
C GLU A 75 19.00 14.71 -18.71
N HIS A 76 18.28 14.49 -17.60
CA HIS A 76 17.52 13.26 -17.40
C HIS A 76 16.41 13.09 -18.42
N ARG A 77 15.69 14.16 -18.78
CA ARG A 77 14.64 14.06 -19.80
C ARG A 77 15.18 13.68 -21.18
N ARG A 78 16.39 14.13 -21.53
CA ARG A 78 17.05 13.82 -22.80
C ARG A 78 17.64 12.40 -22.83
N LEU A 79 18.28 11.97 -21.74
CA LEU A 79 18.94 10.68 -21.67
C LEU A 79 17.96 9.53 -21.35
N ASN A 80 16.92 9.82 -20.56
CA ASN A 80 15.99 8.84 -20.01
C ASN A 80 14.52 9.27 -20.19
N PRO A 81 14.02 9.43 -21.43
CA PRO A 81 12.67 9.93 -21.68
C PRO A 81 11.54 9.01 -21.16
N ASP A 82 11.82 7.74 -20.92
CA ASP A 82 10.82 6.78 -20.43
C ASP A 82 10.76 6.68 -18.89
N LEU A 83 11.71 7.32 -18.19
CA LEU A 83 11.78 7.27 -16.73
C LEU A 83 11.01 8.43 -16.10
N SER A 84 10.21 8.12 -15.10
CA SER A 84 9.47 9.12 -14.34
C SER A 84 10.41 9.95 -13.47
N LEU A 85 10.18 11.26 -13.38
CA LEU A 85 11.08 12.22 -12.75
C LEU A 85 10.33 13.11 -11.74
N GLY A 86 10.97 13.41 -10.61
CA GLY A 86 10.45 14.37 -9.64
C GLY A 86 11.55 15.20 -8.99
N VAL A 87 11.22 16.42 -8.61
CA VAL A 87 12.10 17.31 -7.83
C VAL A 87 11.51 17.51 -6.43
N VAL A 88 12.34 17.29 -5.42
CA VAL A 88 11.98 17.51 -4.01
C VAL A 88 12.90 18.57 -3.42
N THR A 89 12.31 19.64 -2.90
CA THR A 89 13.06 20.74 -2.28
C THR A 89 12.93 20.73 -0.76
N PHE A 90 13.90 21.31 -0.04
CA PHE A 90 13.85 21.32 1.43
C PHE A 90 13.01 22.48 1.99
N SER A 91 12.57 23.41 1.15
CA SER A 91 11.72 24.55 1.53
C SER A 91 10.71 24.88 0.44
N ASN A 92 9.59 25.49 0.82
CA ASN A 92 8.59 25.95 -0.15
C ASN A 92 9.16 27.04 -1.06
N GLN A 93 9.97 27.95 -0.51
CA GLN A 93 10.58 29.04 -1.28
C GLN A 93 11.56 28.50 -2.35
N GLN A 94 12.23 27.38 -2.08
CA GLN A 94 13.07 26.74 -3.08
C GLN A 94 12.24 25.98 -4.11
N ALA A 95 11.10 25.38 -3.73
CA ALA A 95 10.18 24.76 -4.69
C ALA A 95 9.67 25.82 -5.69
N GLU A 96 9.22 26.97 -5.19
CA GLU A 96 8.83 28.13 -6.00
C GLU A 96 9.98 28.58 -6.92
N ALA A 97 11.21 28.68 -6.41
CA ALA A 97 12.39 29.06 -7.20
C ALA A 97 12.67 28.10 -8.37
N VAL A 98 12.52 26.79 -8.15
CA VAL A 98 12.70 25.78 -9.19
C VAL A 98 11.57 25.86 -10.21
N SER A 99 10.31 25.96 -9.77
CA SER A 99 9.16 26.10 -10.67
C SER A 99 9.27 27.35 -11.55
N GLU A 100 9.62 28.51 -10.97
CA GLU A 100 9.87 29.75 -11.72
C GLU A 100 11.00 29.60 -12.74
N ALA A 101 12.06 28.86 -12.40
CA ALA A 101 13.17 28.60 -13.32
C ALA A 101 12.76 27.67 -14.48
N ILE A 102 11.93 26.66 -14.20
CA ILE A 102 11.37 25.78 -15.23
C ILE A 102 10.47 26.58 -16.17
N GLU A 103 9.52 27.34 -15.63
CA GLU A 103 8.56 28.15 -16.39
C GLU A 103 9.27 29.11 -17.35
N ARG A 104 10.24 29.87 -16.84
CA ARG A 104 11.04 30.82 -17.65
C ARG A 104 11.82 30.12 -18.76
N ARG A 105 12.37 28.92 -18.51
CA ARG A 105 13.15 28.19 -19.52
C ARG A 105 12.27 27.44 -20.53
N ALA A 106 11.06 27.06 -20.14
CA ALA A 106 10.09 26.40 -21.01
C ALA A 106 9.71 27.27 -22.22
N GLU A 107 9.85 28.60 -22.13
CA GLU A 107 9.67 29.52 -23.28
C GLU A 107 10.60 29.20 -24.47
N GLN A 108 11.76 28.62 -24.20
CA GLN A 108 12.81 28.36 -25.20
C GLN A 108 13.16 26.87 -25.33
N GLU A 109 12.58 26.01 -24.48
CA GLU A 109 12.93 24.61 -24.38
C GLU A 109 11.67 23.72 -24.35
N PRO A 110 11.26 23.17 -25.51
CA PRO A 110 10.03 22.37 -25.64
C PRO A 110 9.95 21.15 -24.73
N LEU A 111 11.10 20.58 -24.32
CA LEU A 111 11.14 19.44 -23.41
C LEU A 111 10.58 19.78 -22.02
N LEU A 112 10.77 21.02 -21.55
CA LEU A 112 10.20 21.47 -20.27
C LEU A 112 8.70 21.72 -20.40
N THR A 113 8.25 22.29 -21.51
CA THR A 113 6.81 22.49 -21.79
C THR A 113 6.06 21.16 -21.71
N GLY A 114 6.55 20.13 -22.41
CA GLY A 114 5.93 18.80 -22.38
C GLY A 114 5.95 18.12 -21.00
N LEU A 115 6.95 18.41 -20.16
CA LEU A 115 6.98 17.93 -18.77
C LEU A 115 5.89 18.56 -17.90
N MET A 116 5.56 19.84 -18.14
CA MET A 116 4.57 20.56 -17.35
C MET A 116 3.12 20.20 -17.70
N GLU A 117 2.88 19.75 -18.93
CA GLU A 117 1.56 19.32 -19.41
C GLU A 117 1.16 17.91 -18.95
N ASP A 118 2.13 17.12 -18.47
CA ASP A 118 1.89 15.78 -17.94
C ASP A 118 1.36 15.85 -16.49
N HIS A 119 0.05 15.73 -16.36
CA HIS A 119 -0.67 15.75 -15.09
C HIS A 119 -0.95 14.36 -14.50
N ASP A 120 -0.31 13.29 -15.03
CA ASP A 120 -0.45 11.98 -14.42
C ASP A 120 0.10 12.00 -12.99
N ARG A 121 -0.77 11.73 -12.01
CA ARG A 121 -0.37 11.69 -10.60
C ARG A 121 0.68 10.60 -10.33
N LEU A 122 0.59 9.46 -11.01
CA LEU A 122 1.43 8.29 -10.78
C LEU A 122 2.80 8.41 -11.46
N HIS A 123 2.86 8.99 -12.66
CA HIS A 123 4.07 9.02 -13.47
C HIS A 123 4.55 10.41 -13.91
N GLY A 124 3.67 11.43 -13.87
CA GLY A 124 3.95 12.77 -14.36
C GLY A 124 4.97 13.55 -13.52
N PHE A 125 5.55 14.60 -14.08
CA PHE A 125 6.58 15.38 -13.42
C PHE A 125 6.03 16.18 -12.23
N PHE A 126 6.84 16.36 -11.16
CA PHE A 126 6.46 17.24 -10.06
C PHE A 126 7.65 18.02 -9.49
N VAL A 127 7.34 19.19 -8.90
CA VAL A 127 8.23 19.94 -8.01
C VAL A 127 7.49 20.13 -6.68
N LYS A 128 7.98 19.53 -5.60
CA LYS A 128 7.33 19.53 -4.28
C LYS A 128 8.35 19.77 -3.18
N ASN A 129 7.90 20.18 -1.99
CA ASN A 129 8.78 20.33 -0.83
C ASN A 129 8.74 19.05 0.04
N LEU A 130 9.67 18.93 1.00
CA LEU A 130 9.75 17.79 1.92
C LEU A 130 8.45 17.48 2.68
N GLU A 131 7.60 18.47 2.92
CA GLU A 131 6.34 18.30 3.67
C GLU A 131 5.19 17.81 2.79
N SER A 132 5.29 17.97 1.46
CA SER A 132 4.22 17.62 0.51
C SER A 132 4.46 16.35 -0.32
N VAL A 133 5.66 15.73 -0.25
CA VAL A 133 6.05 14.56 -1.06
C VAL A 133 5.52 13.20 -0.54
N GLN A 134 4.37 13.16 0.14
CA GLN A 134 3.88 11.92 0.73
C GLN A 134 3.16 11.04 -0.30
N GLY A 135 3.69 9.84 -0.55
CA GLY A 135 3.09 8.87 -1.47
C GLY A 135 3.46 9.07 -2.94
N ASP A 136 4.18 10.14 -3.27
CA ASP A 136 4.69 10.40 -4.62
C ASP A 136 6.01 9.64 -4.85
N GLU A 137 6.09 8.83 -5.90
CA GLU A 137 7.28 8.01 -6.21
C GLU A 137 7.65 8.10 -7.68
N ARG A 138 8.94 8.26 -7.96
CA ARG A 138 9.47 8.38 -9.32
C ARG A 138 10.70 7.52 -9.49
N ASP A 139 11.04 7.23 -10.73
CA ASP A 139 12.26 6.48 -11.03
C ASP A 139 13.50 7.29 -10.65
N ILE A 140 13.48 8.59 -10.96
CA ILE A 140 14.54 9.54 -10.62
C ILE A 140 13.96 10.64 -9.71
N ILE A 141 14.62 10.89 -8.58
CA ILE A 141 14.32 12.03 -7.70
C ILE A 141 15.55 12.93 -7.59
N ILE A 142 15.37 14.21 -7.89
CA ILE A 142 16.38 15.25 -7.68
C ILE A 142 16.04 16.01 -6.38
N PHE A 143 16.94 16.00 -5.41
CA PHE A 143 16.84 16.85 -4.23
C PHE A 143 17.49 18.20 -4.48
N SER A 144 16.75 19.28 -4.23
CA SER A 144 17.32 20.62 -4.08
C SER A 144 17.35 20.99 -2.60
N VAL A 145 18.54 21.05 -2.01
CA VAL A 145 18.70 21.45 -0.62
C VAL A 145 18.29 22.91 -0.41
N GLY A 146 18.58 23.80 -1.35
CA GLY A 146 18.11 25.20 -1.40
C GLY A 146 18.68 26.12 -0.32
N TYR A 147 19.29 25.57 0.72
CA TYR A 147 20.06 26.25 1.75
C TYR A 147 21.55 26.23 1.39
N GLY A 148 22.32 27.19 1.89
CA GLY A 148 23.74 27.26 1.61
C GLY A 148 24.43 28.47 2.23
N PRO A 149 25.70 28.70 1.87
CA PRO A 149 26.42 29.91 2.20
C PRO A 149 25.67 31.15 1.71
N ASP A 150 25.58 32.19 2.54
CA ASP A 150 25.06 33.49 2.13
C ASP A 150 26.09 34.30 1.32
N GLU A 151 25.77 35.54 0.95
CA GLU A 151 26.67 36.43 0.19
C GLU A 151 28.01 36.69 0.91
N ALA A 152 28.07 36.51 2.24
CA ALA A 152 29.29 36.61 3.04
C ALA A 152 30.00 35.25 3.22
N GLY A 153 29.55 34.20 2.55
CA GLY A 153 30.10 32.85 2.65
C GLY A 153 29.70 32.10 3.93
N LYS A 154 28.75 32.62 4.72
CA LYS A 154 28.37 32.03 6.00
C LYS A 154 27.23 31.02 5.83
N LEU A 155 27.53 29.74 6.10
CA LEU A 155 26.55 28.67 6.21
C LEU A 155 25.89 28.67 7.61
N THR A 156 24.56 28.62 7.67
CA THR A 156 23.82 28.52 8.94
C THR A 156 23.21 27.13 9.09
N MET A 157 23.33 26.54 10.28
CA MET A 157 22.80 25.19 10.59
C MET A 157 21.29 25.16 10.84
N ASN A 158 20.53 25.97 10.11
CA ASN A 158 19.08 26.02 10.17
C ASN A 158 18.51 25.75 8.77
N PHE A 159 18.17 24.49 8.53
CA PHE A 159 17.64 23.95 7.28
C PHE A 159 16.10 23.84 7.34
N GLY A 160 15.47 24.80 8.02
CA GLY A 160 14.02 24.94 8.06
C GLY A 160 13.29 23.72 8.63
N PRO A 161 12.34 23.09 7.88
CA PRO A 161 11.59 21.92 8.35
C PRO A 161 12.47 20.75 8.80
N LEU A 162 13.68 20.64 8.27
CA LEU A 162 14.61 19.55 8.58
C LEU A 162 15.29 19.71 9.94
N THR A 163 15.58 20.95 10.37
CA THR A 163 16.22 21.19 11.67
C THR A 163 15.24 21.00 12.84
N ARG A 164 13.93 21.11 12.57
CA ARG A 164 12.85 20.92 13.54
C ARG A 164 12.71 19.45 13.94
N LYS A 165 12.02 19.19 15.05
CA LYS A 165 11.69 17.84 15.52
C LYS A 165 10.97 17.03 14.43
N GLY A 166 11.38 15.78 14.23
CA GLY A 166 10.84 14.91 13.18
C GLY A 166 11.46 15.14 11.81
N GLY A 167 12.47 16.00 11.68
CA GLY A 167 13.18 16.25 10.43
C GLY A 167 13.86 14.99 9.88
N GLU A 168 14.39 14.13 10.74
CA GLU A 168 14.97 12.84 10.40
C GLU A 168 13.98 11.94 9.65
N ARG A 169 12.72 11.95 10.07
CA ARG A 169 11.64 11.19 9.41
C ARG A 169 11.27 11.80 8.06
N ARG A 170 11.23 13.13 7.95
CA ARG A 170 10.96 13.82 6.66
C ARG A 170 12.04 13.50 5.64
N LEU A 171 13.31 13.56 6.04
CA LEU A 171 14.42 13.18 5.17
C LEU A 171 14.30 11.73 4.73
N ASN A 172 14.04 10.80 5.67
CA ASN A 172 13.86 9.39 5.34
C ASN A 172 12.72 9.14 4.35
N VAL A 173 11.57 9.79 4.60
CA VAL A 173 10.40 9.71 3.72
C VAL A 173 10.78 10.18 2.33
N ALA A 174 11.58 11.23 2.21
CA ALA A 174 11.96 11.82 0.94
C ALA A 174 12.98 10.94 0.19
N VAL A 175 14.09 10.55 0.83
CA VAL A 175 15.15 9.77 0.15
C VAL A 175 14.68 8.37 -0.29
N THR A 176 13.58 7.87 0.28
CA THR A 176 12.96 6.59 -0.11
C THR A 176 11.89 6.71 -1.21
N ARG A 177 11.75 7.88 -1.85
CA ARG A 177 10.80 8.13 -2.96
C ARG A 177 11.31 7.72 -4.33
N ALA A 178 12.62 7.54 -4.48
CA ALA A 178 13.21 7.12 -5.75
C ALA A 178 13.20 5.61 -5.91
N ARG A 179 12.88 5.13 -7.12
CA ARG A 179 13.00 3.71 -7.47
C ARG A 179 14.38 3.36 -8.04
N ARG A 180 15.00 4.25 -8.84
CA ARG A 180 16.29 3.98 -9.53
C ARG A 180 17.41 4.91 -9.07
N ARG A 181 17.16 6.21 -9.01
CA ARG A 181 18.21 7.21 -8.72
C ARG A 181 17.76 8.34 -7.81
N VAL A 182 18.65 8.69 -6.88
CA VAL A 182 18.60 9.95 -6.15
C VAL A 182 19.79 10.81 -6.57
N GLU A 183 19.52 12.07 -6.86
CA GLU A 183 20.55 13.08 -7.10
C GLU A 183 20.38 14.24 -6.12
N VAL A 184 21.36 14.46 -5.26
CA VAL A 184 21.32 15.52 -4.24
C VAL A 184 22.12 16.71 -4.73
N VAL A 185 21.42 17.79 -5.08
CA VAL A 185 22.02 19.07 -5.46
C VAL A 185 22.11 19.96 -4.22
N SER A 186 23.31 20.39 -3.85
CA SER A 186 23.52 21.27 -2.70
C SER A 186 24.66 22.27 -2.91
N SER A 187 24.60 23.36 -2.15
CA SER A 187 25.64 24.41 -2.18
C SER A 187 26.69 24.33 -1.07
N PHE A 188 26.79 23.18 -0.43
CA PHE A 188 27.76 22.86 0.62
C PHE A 188 27.91 21.33 0.70
N ARG A 189 29.03 20.88 1.25
CA ARG A 189 29.36 19.46 1.45
C ARG A 189 29.13 19.05 2.90
N ALA A 190 29.16 17.75 3.17
CA ALA A 190 29.05 17.22 4.54
C ALA A 190 30.13 17.80 5.48
N GLY A 191 31.35 18.02 4.97
CA GLY A 191 32.47 18.60 5.72
C GLY A 191 32.26 20.06 6.13
N ASP A 192 31.39 20.80 5.45
CA ASP A 192 31.08 22.20 5.78
C ASP A 192 30.08 22.31 6.95
N MET A 193 29.44 21.21 7.32
CA MET A 193 28.44 21.17 8.39
C MET A 193 29.09 20.95 9.76
N THR A 194 28.80 21.83 10.72
CA THR A 194 29.18 21.64 12.11
C THR A 194 28.29 20.63 12.80
N ASP A 195 28.86 19.86 13.73
CA ASP A 195 28.08 18.96 14.57
C ASP A 195 27.14 19.75 15.48
N GLY A 196 25.90 19.28 15.59
CA GLY A 196 24.85 19.94 16.36
C GLY A 196 23.88 18.93 16.96
N THR A 197 22.95 19.40 17.78
CA THR A 197 22.01 18.54 18.52
C THR A 197 20.76 18.15 17.74
N SER A 198 20.56 18.72 16.54
CA SER A 198 19.41 18.38 15.69
C SER A 198 19.66 17.06 14.95
N GLU A 199 18.84 16.05 15.25
CA GLU A 199 18.89 14.76 14.56
C GLU A 199 18.75 14.92 13.04
N GLY A 200 17.83 15.78 12.57
CA GLY A 200 17.65 16.03 11.13
C GLY A 200 18.90 16.59 10.44
N ASN A 201 19.62 17.51 11.10
CA ASN A 201 20.88 18.05 10.57
C ASN A 201 21.98 16.98 10.54
N MET A 202 22.07 16.15 11.59
CA MET A 202 23.02 15.03 11.64
C MET A 202 22.73 14.03 10.51
N HIS A 203 21.46 13.70 10.27
CA HIS A 203 21.08 12.81 9.18
C HIS A 203 21.35 13.41 7.80
N LEU A 204 21.14 14.71 7.61
CA LEU A 204 21.52 15.40 6.37
C LEU A 204 23.02 15.31 6.12
N LYS A 205 23.83 15.66 7.13
CA LYS A 205 25.29 15.59 7.04
C LYS A 205 25.76 14.21 6.61
N ASN A 206 25.29 13.17 7.31
CA ASN A 206 25.65 11.78 7.01
C ASN A 206 25.11 11.31 5.65
N TYR A 207 23.97 11.84 5.19
CA TYR A 207 23.40 11.47 3.90
C TYR A 207 24.15 12.13 2.74
N LEU A 208 24.53 13.41 2.86
CA LEU A 208 25.41 14.08 1.89
C LEU A 208 26.75 13.36 1.78
N ASP A 209 27.29 12.94 2.93
CA ASP A 209 28.53 12.19 3.00
C ASP A 209 28.44 10.83 2.29
N PHE A 210 27.33 10.13 2.48
CA PHE A 210 27.00 8.89 1.77
C PHE A 210 26.79 9.13 0.28
N ALA A 211 26.14 10.22 -0.12
CA ALA A 211 25.92 10.55 -1.53
C ALA A 211 27.23 10.92 -2.27
N GLU A 212 28.24 11.44 -1.55
CA GLU A 212 29.56 11.74 -2.11
C GLU A 212 30.48 10.52 -2.16
N ARG A 213 30.53 9.72 -1.08
CA ARG A 213 31.53 8.65 -0.90
C ARG A 213 30.95 7.23 -1.03
N GLY A 214 29.65 7.11 -1.28
CA GLY A 214 28.94 5.84 -1.36
C GLY A 214 29.02 5.06 -0.03
N ARG A 215 29.01 3.72 -0.13
CA ARG A 215 29.06 2.81 1.03
C ARG A 215 30.31 2.99 1.91
N ALA A 216 31.41 3.53 1.37
CA ALA A 216 32.60 3.84 2.15
C ALA A 216 32.35 4.95 3.20
N ALA A 217 31.30 5.76 3.06
CA ALA A 217 30.88 6.69 4.11
C ALA A 217 30.33 5.98 5.35
N LEU A 218 29.81 4.77 5.18
CA LEU A 218 29.27 3.96 6.26
C LEU A 218 30.36 3.07 6.89
N SER A 219 31.53 2.91 6.24
CA SER A 219 32.53 1.91 6.62
C SER A 219 33.30 2.18 7.92
N SER A 220 33.32 3.42 8.43
CA SER A 220 33.83 3.68 9.78
C SER A 220 32.93 3.06 10.87
N ASP A 221 31.66 2.79 10.54
CA ASP A 221 30.69 2.12 11.41
C ASP A 221 30.36 0.68 10.96
N MET A 222 30.81 0.25 9.78
CA MET A 222 30.54 -1.09 9.21
C MET A 222 31.73 -2.02 9.41
N SER A 223 31.59 -3.03 10.25
CA SER A 223 32.35 -4.28 10.14
C SER A 223 31.78 -5.17 9.02
N GLY A 224 31.48 -4.58 7.84
CA GLY A 224 30.87 -5.26 6.70
C GLY A 224 31.95 -5.59 5.67
N SER A 225 32.62 -6.72 5.87
CA SER A 225 33.58 -7.30 4.93
C SER A 225 32.98 -7.39 3.52
N VAL A 226 33.79 -7.15 2.50
CA VAL A 226 33.66 -7.90 1.23
C VAL A 226 33.76 -9.36 1.68
N GLY A 227 32.63 -10.04 1.79
CA GLY A 227 32.56 -11.33 2.50
C GLY A 227 33.43 -12.37 1.80
N GLU A 228 34.12 -13.20 2.57
CA GLU A 228 34.55 -14.50 2.06
C GLU A 228 33.30 -15.38 1.86
N ALA A 229 33.41 -16.46 1.10
CA ALA A 229 32.32 -17.41 0.92
C ALA A 229 31.88 -17.97 2.30
N GLU A 230 30.57 -18.14 2.52
CA GLU A 230 30.03 -18.50 3.85
C GLU A 230 29.96 -20.01 4.08
N SER A 231 30.26 -20.79 3.04
CA SER A 231 30.18 -22.25 3.04
C SER A 231 31.33 -22.87 2.24
N PRO A 232 31.88 -24.02 2.66
CA PRO A 232 32.84 -24.78 1.86
C PRO A 232 32.31 -25.12 0.46
N PHE A 233 30.99 -25.30 0.32
CA PHE A 233 30.35 -25.54 -0.97
C PHE A 233 30.41 -24.31 -1.88
N GLU A 234 30.13 -23.12 -1.36
CA GLU A 234 30.25 -21.86 -2.11
C GLU A 234 31.71 -21.62 -2.53
N GLU A 235 32.68 -21.88 -1.65
CA GLU A 235 34.09 -21.78 -2.00
C GLU A 235 34.48 -22.69 -3.16
N GLU A 236 33.94 -23.91 -3.18
CA GLU A 236 34.20 -24.90 -4.21
C GLU A 236 33.65 -24.44 -5.56
N VAL A 237 32.40 -23.99 -5.60
CA VAL A 237 31.77 -23.42 -6.81
C VAL A 237 32.54 -22.18 -7.27
N LEU A 238 32.90 -21.28 -6.36
CA LEU A 238 33.67 -20.06 -6.67
C LEU A 238 35.03 -20.39 -7.29
N LYS A 239 35.76 -21.38 -6.74
CA LYS A 239 37.04 -21.86 -7.28
C LYS A 239 36.88 -22.41 -8.68
N VAL A 240 35.83 -23.20 -8.94
CA VAL A 240 35.53 -23.77 -10.25
C VAL A 240 35.26 -22.66 -11.28
N VAL A 241 34.37 -21.71 -10.97
CA VAL A 241 34.04 -20.61 -11.89
C VAL A 241 35.27 -19.76 -12.21
N ARG A 242 36.09 -19.43 -11.20
CA ARG A 242 37.35 -18.70 -11.41
C ARG A 242 38.37 -19.50 -12.24
N SER A 243 38.42 -20.82 -12.09
CA SER A 243 39.31 -21.68 -12.88
C SER A 243 38.98 -21.66 -14.38
N TRP A 244 37.74 -21.33 -14.75
CA TRP A 244 37.32 -21.15 -16.14
C TRP A 244 37.61 -19.75 -16.70
N GLY A 245 38.22 -18.87 -15.90
CA GLY A 245 38.62 -17.52 -16.32
C GLY A 245 37.55 -16.45 -16.15
N PHE A 246 36.45 -16.73 -15.45
CA PHE A 246 35.44 -15.73 -15.14
C PHE A 246 35.76 -14.97 -13.84
N ASP A 247 35.47 -13.67 -13.83
CA ASP A 247 35.58 -12.83 -12.63
C ASP A 247 34.33 -13.00 -11.75
N ALA A 248 34.46 -13.81 -10.71
CA ALA A 248 33.40 -14.13 -9.77
C ALA A 248 33.67 -13.52 -8.39
N VAL A 249 32.67 -12.81 -7.87
CA VAL A 249 32.68 -12.11 -6.59
C VAL A 249 31.70 -12.80 -5.63
N PRO A 250 32.14 -13.26 -4.45
CA PRO A 250 31.25 -13.83 -3.46
C PRO A 250 30.40 -12.75 -2.76
N GLN A 251 29.25 -13.17 -2.24
CA GLN A 251 28.43 -12.42 -1.28
C GLN A 251 28.08 -10.99 -1.74
N VAL A 252 27.52 -10.89 -2.95
CA VAL A 252 27.13 -9.59 -3.55
C VAL A 252 25.90 -9.04 -2.83
N GLY A 253 26.03 -7.84 -2.25
CA GLY A 253 24.97 -7.12 -1.52
C GLY A 253 25.49 -6.53 -0.19
N ALA A 254 24.76 -5.60 0.42
CA ALA A 254 25.14 -4.92 1.65
C ALA A 254 24.33 -5.35 2.88
N ALA A 255 23.04 -5.71 2.74
CA ALA A 255 22.20 -5.95 3.92
C ALA A 255 21.12 -7.03 3.75
N GLY A 256 21.14 -8.01 4.65
CA GLY A 256 20.06 -8.97 4.89
C GLY A 256 19.93 -10.10 3.85
N TYR A 257 20.01 -9.81 2.55
CA TYR A 257 20.05 -10.81 1.48
C TYR A 257 21.25 -10.54 0.57
N ARG A 258 21.99 -11.58 0.20
CA ARG A 258 23.12 -11.51 -0.71
C ARG A 258 23.02 -12.60 -1.76
N ILE A 259 23.54 -12.31 -2.95
CA ILE A 259 23.77 -13.34 -3.97
C ILE A 259 25.08 -14.03 -3.61
N ASP A 260 25.04 -15.36 -3.45
CA ASP A 260 26.19 -16.12 -2.96
C ASP A 260 27.42 -15.90 -3.83
N ILE A 261 27.24 -15.90 -5.16
CA ILE A 261 28.31 -15.58 -6.13
C ILE A 261 27.74 -14.78 -7.30
N GLY A 262 28.27 -13.58 -7.56
CA GLY A 262 27.98 -12.81 -8.77
C GLY A 262 29.14 -12.87 -9.77
N VAL A 263 28.86 -13.20 -11.03
CA VAL A 263 29.86 -13.26 -12.10
C VAL A 263 29.78 -12.01 -12.97
N ARG A 264 30.87 -11.22 -13.02
CA ARG A 264 30.93 -9.95 -13.73
C ARG A 264 30.93 -10.14 -15.25
N HIS A 265 30.30 -9.21 -15.96
CA HIS A 265 30.30 -9.21 -17.41
C HIS A 265 31.63 -8.62 -17.94
N PRO A 266 32.43 -9.36 -18.74
CA PRO A 266 33.76 -8.91 -19.16
C PRO A 266 33.72 -7.70 -20.12
N GLY A 267 32.65 -7.55 -20.89
CA GLY A 267 32.44 -6.43 -21.83
C GLY A 267 31.59 -5.26 -21.33
N LYS A 268 31.10 -5.30 -20.08
CA LYS A 268 30.18 -4.28 -19.53
C LYS A 268 30.56 -3.98 -18.08
N ALA A 269 31.39 -2.95 -17.89
CA ALA A 269 31.83 -2.53 -16.57
C ALA A 269 30.64 -2.26 -15.64
N GLY A 270 30.77 -2.65 -14.36
CA GLY A 270 29.73 -2.43 -13.35
C GLY A 270 28.51 -3.35 -13.44
N THR A 271 28.48 -4.35 -14.32
CA THR A 271 27.34 -5.29 -14.46
C THR A 271 27.73 -6.75 -14.19
N PHE A 272 26.80 -7.50 -13.62
CA PHE A 272 26.88 -8.96 -13.50
C PHE A 272 26.09 -9.63 -14.62
N MET A 273 26.67 -10.69 -15.20
CA MET A 273 26.02 -11.48 -16.25
C MET A 273 25.24 -12.67 -15.71
N LEU A 274 25.61 -13.18 -14.53
CA LEU A 274 24.94 -14.31 -13.88
C LEU A 274 25.13 -14.23 -12.36
N GLY A 275 24.06 -14.48 -11.62
CA GLY A 275 24.13 -14.77 -10.18
C GLY A 275 24.03 -16.28 -9.95
N ILE A 276 24.80 -16.81 -9.01
CA ILE A 276 24.76 -18.22 -8.63
C ILE A 276 24.30 -18.28 -7.18
N GLU A 277 23.24 -19.06 -6.93
CA GLU A 277 22.74 -19.38 -5.59
C GLU A 277 23.11 -20.82 -5.27
N CYS A 278 23.83 -21.01 -4.16
CA CYS A 278 24.28 -22.29 -3.65
C CYS A 278 23.38 -22.65 -2.47
N ASP A 279 22.55 -23.69 -2.59
CA ASP A 279 21.68 -24.09 -1.48
C ASP A 279 22.52 -24.70 -0.34
N GLY A 280 23.00 -23.84 0.56
CA GLY A 280 23.61 -24.21 1.83
C GLY A 280 22.55 -24.63 2.86
N ALA A 281 22.98 -25.31 3.92
CA ALA A 281 22.15 -25.89 4.98
C ALA A 281 21.16 -24.92 5.68
N ALA A 282 21.19 -23.62 5.38
CA ALA A 282 20.27 -22.59 5.89
C ALA A 282 18.85 -22.67 5.31
N TYR A 283 18.64 -23.35 4.18
CA TYR A 283 17.37 -23.33 3.44
C TYR A 283 16.20 -24.07 4.11
N HIS A 284 16.45 -24.92 5.11
CA HIS A 284 15.41 -25.80 5.68
C HIS A 284 14.53 -25.17 6.78
N SER A 285 14.77 -23.92 7.20
CA SER A 285 14.13 -23.37 8.41
C SER A 285 12.87 -22.52 8.19
N ALA A 286 12.40 -22.30 6.96
CA ALA A 286 11.32 -21.33 6.70
C ALA A 286 10.01 -21.99 6.20
N LYS A 287 9.01 -22.10 7.09
CA LYS A 287 7.71 -22.80 6.91
C LYS A 287 6.72 -22.17 5.90
N THR A 288 7.17 -21.33 4.97
CA THR A 288 6.40 -20.75 3.85
C THR A 288 7.36 -20.44 2.69
N ALA A 289 8.06 -21.47 2.19
CA ALA A 289 9.16 -21.31 1.23
C ALA A 289 8.69 -20.91 -0.18
N ARG A 290 7.68 -21.60 -0.74
CA ARG A 290 7.35 -21.49 -2.17
C ARG A 290 6.91 -20.10 -2.67
N ASP A 291 6.00 -19.43 -1.97
CA ASP A 291 5.55 -18.10 -2.42
C ASP A 291 6.63 -17.03 -2.25
N ARG A 292 7.49 -17.19 -1.24
CA ARG A 292 8.67 -16.34 -1.03
C ARG A 292 9.75 -16.59 -2.06
N ASP A 293 9.97 -17.83 -2.49
CA ASP A 293 10.94 -18.16 -3.53
C ASP A 293 10.50 -17.64 -4.90
N ARG A 294 9.21 -17.74 -5.22
CA ARG A 294 8.64 -17.18 -6.46
C ARG A 294 8.73 -15.66 -6.49
N LEU A 295 8.32 -14.99 -5.41
CA LEU A 295 8.43 -13.54 -5.30
C LEU A 295 9.89 -13.10 -5.37
N ARG A 296 10.79 -13.82 -4.69
CA ARG A 296 12.23 -13.54 -4.72
C ARG A 296 12.80 -13.65 -6.13
N GLU A 297 12.48 -14.73 -6.84
CA GLU A 297 12.94 -14.91 -8.21
C GLU A 297 12.43 -13.79 -9.12
N ALA A 298 11.14 -13.43 -9.00
CA ALA A 298 10.56 -12.32 -9.76
C ALA A 298 11.26 -10.98 -9.44
N VAL A 299 11.57 -10.71 -8.18
CA VAL A 299 12.27 -9.50 -7.73
C VAL A 299 13.70 -9.47 -8.28
N LEU A 300 14.48 -10.54 -8.13
CA LEU A 300 15.85 -10.61 -8.63
C LEU A 300 15.92 -10.46 -10.15
N ARG A 301 14.99 -11.10 -10.88
CA ARG A 301 14.85 -10.91 -12.33
C ARG A 301 14.50 -9.48 -12.69
N GLY A 302 13.59 -8.84 -11.93
CA GLY A 302 13.26 -7.41 -12.08
C GLY A 302 14.46 -6.49 -11.83
N LEU A 303 15.38 -6.90 -10.96
CA LEU A 303 16.66 -6.24 -10.67
C LEU A 303 17.78 -6.55 -11.69
N GLY A 304 17.44 -7.26 -12.77
CA GLY A 304 18.35 -7.57 -13.88
C GLY A 304 19.18 -8.84 -13.68
N TRP A 305 18.94 -9.63 -12.65
CA TRP A 305 19.64 -10.90 -12.47
C TRP A 305 19.05 -12.01 -13.32
N ASP A 306 19.92 -12.75 -14.01
CA ASP A 306 19.66 -14.14 -14.36
C ASP A 306 20.36 -15.02 -13.29
N ILE A 307 19.60 -15.91 -12.65
CA ILE A 307 20.07 -16.73 -11.52
C ILE A 307 20.22 -18.19 -11.93
N HIS A 308 21.36 -18.79 -11.62
CA HIS A 308 21.61 -20.23 -11.72
C HIS A 308 21.69 -20.84 -10.33
N ARG A 309 20.83 -21.83 -10.03
CA ARG A 309 20.77 -22.48 -8.72
C ARG A 309 21.49 -23.80 -8.72
N ILE A 310 22.29 -24.04 -7.68
CA ILE A 310 23.00 -25.29 -7.49
C ILE A 310 22.65 -25.87 -6.13
N TRP A 311 21.98 -27.02 -6.15
CA TRP A 311 21.68 -27.80 -4.96
C TRP A 311 22.94 -28.55 -4.51
N GLY A 312 23.43 -28.29 -3.30
CA GLY A 312 24.68 -28.90 -2.80
C GLY A 312 24.67 -30.43 -2.85
N LEU A 313 23.54 -31.08 -2.50
CA LEU A 313 23.40 -32.54 -2.60
C LEU A 313 23.54 -33.06 -4.04
N SER A 314 22.99 -32.34 -5.01
CA SER A 314 23.06 -32.72 -6.42
C SER A 314 24.46 -32.48 -6.99
N TRP A 315 25.12 -31.39 -6.57
CA TRP A 315 26.51 -31.09 -6.90
C TRP A 315 27.46 -32.20 -6.43
N TYR A 316 27.33 -32.66 -5.17
CA TYR A 316 28.19 -33.74 -4.66
C TYR A 316 27.90 -35.09 -5.30
N ARG A 317 26.65 -35.36 -5.69
CA ARG A 317 26.25 -36.63 -6.30
C ARG A 317 26.64 -36.72 -7.78
N ASP A 318 26.55 -35.62 -8.52
CA ASP A 318 26.82 -35.59 -9.97
C ASP A 318 27.51 -34.27 -10.37
N ARG A 319 28.75 -34.12 -9.90
CA ARG A 319 29.53 -32.89 -10.07
C ARG A 319 29.77 -32.54 -11.53
N ALA A 320 30.16 -33.50 -12.35
CA ALA A 320 30.52 -33.27 -13.75
C ALA A 320 29.34 -32.69 -14.56
N SER A 321 28.14 -33.22 -14.37
CA SER A 321 26.94 -32.70 -15.05
C SER A 321 26.59 -31.28 -14.60
N HIS A 322 26.67 -30.99 -13.30
CA HIS A 322 26.35 -29.65 -12.79
C HIS A 322 27.42 -28.61 -13.17
N GLU A 323 28.70 -29.00 -13.20
CA GLU A 323 29.76 -28.15 -13.75
C GLU A 323 29.52 -27.85 -15.23
N HIS A 324 29.10 -28.85 -16.02
CA HIS A 324 28.77 -28.65 -17.42
C HIS A 324 27.60 -27.68 -17.61
N LEU A 325 26.50 -27.86 -16.86
CA LEU A 325 25.32 -26.98 -16.90
C LEU A 325 25.65 -25.55 -16.47
N LEU A 326 26.44 -25.38 -15.40
CA LEU A 326 26.87 -24.06 -14.93
C LEU A 326 27.73 -23.36 -15.98
N LYS A 327 28.66 -24.10 -16.60
CA LYS A 327 29.51 -23.56 -17.68
C LYS A 327 28.69 -23.16 -18.90
N GLU A 328 27.72 -23.97 -19.30
CA GLU A 328 26.81 -23.64 -20.41
C GLU A 328 25.99 -22.38 -20.11
N ALA A 329 25.48 -22.23 -18.87
CA ALA A 329 24.77 -21.04 -18.44
C ALA A 329 25.66 -19.77 -18.47
N LEU A 330 26.91 -19.87 -18.00
CA LEU A 330 27.88 -18.75 -18.05
C LEU A 330 28.22 -18.34 -19.47
N GLU A 331 28.49 -19.31 -20.35
CA GLU A 331 28.77 -19.05 -21.75
C GLU A 331 27.53 -18.51 -22.50
N GLY A 332 26.34 -18.97 -22.13
CA GLY A 332 25.07 -18.46 -22.62
C GLY A 332 24.86 -17.00 -22.27
N ALA A 333 25.03 -16.67 -20.98
CA ALA A 333 24.96 -15.30 -20.47
C ALA A 333 25.96 -14.39 -21.20
N LEU A 334 27.18 -14.86 -21.45
CA LEU A 334 28.20 -14.12 -22.20
C LEU A 334 27.79 -13.84 -23.65
N ARG A 335 27.12 -14.78 -24.32
CA ARG A 335 26.60 -14.62 -25.69
C ARG A 335 25.32 -13.78 -25.75
N GLY A 336 24.80 -13.31 -24.62
CA GLY A 336 23.49 -12.66 -24.53
C GLY A 336 22.33 -13.61 -24.89
N THR A 337 22.58 -14.92 -24.94
CA THR A 337 21.55 -15.92 -25.16
C THR A 337 21.00 -16.30 -23.80
N ARG A 338 19.72 -16.03 -23.56
CA ARG A 338 19.02 -16.44 -22.34
C ARG A 338 18.84 -17.95 -22.34
N LEU A 339 19.91 -18.68 -22.02
CA LEU A 339 19.88 -20.12 -21.84
C LEU A 339 19.38 -20.39 -20.42
N VAL A 340 18.06 -20.52 -20.29
CA VAL A 340 17.44 -21.23 -19.17
C VAL A 340 17.13 -22.63 -19.68
N PRO A 341 17.80 -23.68 -19.18
CA PRO A 341 17.12 -24.62 -18.24
C PRO A 341 18.12 -25.21 -17.19
N ALA A 342 17.80 -25.88 -16.08
CA ALA A 342 16.59 -26.54 -15.58
C ALA A 342 16.65 -26.69 -14.04
N VAL A 343 15.51 -26.55 -13.35
CA VAL A 343 15.08 -27.56 -12.38
C VAL A 343 13.64 -27.92 -12.74
N VAL A 344 13.44 -29.18 -13.15
CA VAL A 344 12.13 -29.80 -13.33
C VAL A 344 11.47 -29.92 -11.97
N GLY A 345 10.75 -28.87 -11.57
CA GLY A 345 9.74 -28.92 -10.53
C GLY A 345 8.40 -28.60 -11.18
N THR A 346 7.63 -29.63 -11.51
CA THR A 346 6.28 -29.64 -12.06
C THR A 346 5.62 -28.26 -12.15
N THR A 347 5.79 -27.61 -13.30
CA THR A 347 5.03 -26.43 -13.70
C THR A 347 3.59 -26.87 -13.98
N ALA A 348 2.71 -26.70 -13.01
CA ALA A 348 1.32 -26.43 -13.32
C ALA A 348 1.28 -25.05 -13.99
N SER A 349 0.67 -25.00 -15.17
CA SER A 349 0.42 -23.77 -15.93
C SER A 349 -0.18 -22.69 -15.02
N PRO A 350 0.20 -21.40 -15.18
CA PRO A 350 -0.32 -20.35 -14.33
C PRO A 350 -1.81 -20.18 -14.63
N GLU A 351 -2.66 -20.52 -13.67
CA GLU A 351 -3.91 -19.77 -13.53
C GLU A 351 -3.49 -18.35 -13.18
N PHE A 352 -3.64 -17.45 -14.15
CA PHE A 352 -3.57 -16.02 -13.92
C PHE A 352 -4.60 -15.71 -12.83
N LEU A 353 -4.12 -15.28 -11.66
CA LEU A 353 -4.97 -14.54 -10.72
C LEU A 353 -5.21 -13.17 -11.35
N GLU A 354 -6.26 -13.13 -12.16
CA GLU A 354 -6.85 -11.91 -12.68
C GLU A 354 -7.45 -11.18 -11.48
N TYR A 355 -6.80 -10.11 -11.06
CA TYR A 355 -7.36 -9.21 -10.06
C TYR A 355 -8.38 -8.33 -10.76
N GLU A 356 -9.65 -8.71 -10.66
CA GLU A 356 -10.76 -7.84 -11.02
C GLU A 356 -10.88 -6.78 -9.91
N GLU A 357 -10.66 -5.50 -10.26
CA GLU A 357 -11.02 -4.40 -9.37
C GLU A 357 -12.54 -4.42 -9.19
N VAL A 358 -12.99 -4.96 -8.06
CA VAL A 358 -14.40 -4.92 -7.69
C VAL A 358 -14.77 -3.46 -7.43
N ASP A 359 -15.60 -2.90 -8.30
CA ASP A 359 -16.22 -1.60 -8.09
C ASP A 359 -17.10 -1.64 -6.83
N LEU A 360 -16.53 -1.22 -5.69
CA LEU A 360 -17.23 -1.13 -4.40
C LEU A 360 -18.39 -0.12 -4.39
N SER A 361 -18.60 0.63 -5.48
CA SER A 361 -19.74 1.53 -5.65
C SER A 361 -20.96 0.84 -6.29
N ALA A 362 -20.77 -0.30 -6.97
CA ALA A 362 -21.85 -1.09 -7.52
C ALA A 362 -22.55 -1.91 -6.39
N PRO A 363 -23.89 -1.99 -6.39
CA PRO A 363 -24.63 -2.74 -5.38
C PRO A 363 -24.34 -4.25 -5.54
N PRO A 364 -23.94 -4.96 -4.46
CA PRO A 364 -23.63 -6.38 -4.56
C PRO A 364 -24.84 -7.20 -5.03
N ALA A 365 -24.59 -8.20 -5.89
CA ALA A 365 -25.64 -8.98 -6.55
C ALA A 365 -26.54 -9.79 -5.58
N TRP A 366 -26.03 -10.09 -4.37
CA TRP A 366 -26.76 -10.78 -3.32
C TRP A 366 -27.74 -9.88 -2.53
N THR A 367 -27.76 -8.57 -2.81
CA THR A 367 -28.71 -7.64 -2.19
C THR A 367 -30.07 -7.67 -2.87
N VAL A 368 -31.14 -7.53 -2.08
CA VAL A 368 -32.51 -7.44 -2.58
C VAL A 368 -33.01 -6.00 -2.43
N PRO A 369 -33.71 -5.41 -3.40
CA PRO A 369 -34.38 -4.12 -3.21
C PRO A 369 -35.32 -4.13 -2.01
N TYR A 370 -35.21 -3.13 -1.13
CA TYR A 370 -36.17 -2.90 -0.06
C TYR A 370 -37.45 -2.33 -0.67
N ALA A 371 -38.54 -3.07 -0.57
CA ALA A 371 -39.86 -2.61 -0.99
C ALA A 371 -40.68 -2.20 0.25
N ALA A 372 -40.96 -0.91 0.39
CA ALA A 372 -41.92 -0.44 1.38
C ALA A 372 -43.32 -0.98 1.06
N ALA A 373 -44.11 -1.27 2.11
CA ALA A 373 -45.48 -1.73 1.95
C ALA A 373 -46.30 -0.66 1.24
N ALA A 374 -46.87 -1.02 0.09
CA ALA A 374 -47.78 -0.14 -0.64
C ALA A 374 -48.93 0.31 0.27
N ARG A 375 -49.38 1.56 0.12
CA ARG A 375 -50.51 2.10 0.88
C ARG A 375 -51.73 1.20 0.63
N PRO A 376 -52.32 0.57 1.68
CA PRO A 376 -53.47 -0.29 1.46
C PRO A 376 -54.62 0.53 0.83
N PRO A 377 -55.35 -0.05 -0.14
CA PRO A 377 -56.39 0.67 -0.88
C PRO A 377 -57.63 1.00 -0.03
N ARG A 378 -57.72 0.43 1.18
CA ARG A 378 -58.84 0.62 2.10
C ARG A 378 -58.68 1.91 2.89
N ARG A 379 -59.76 2.70 2.95
CA ARG A 379 -59.91 3.78 3.94
C ARG A 379 -60.59 3.21 5.17
N TYR A 380 -59.94 3.33 6.32
CA TYR A 380 -60.46 2.84 7.59
C TYR A 380 -61.43 3.87 8.20
N ARG A 381 -62.49 3.39 8.85
CA ARG A 381 -63.56 4.26 9.38
C ARG A 381 -63.23 4.82 10.78
N TYR A 382 -62.42 4.10 11.54
CA TYR A 382 -62.08 4.42 12.92
C TYR A 382 -60.64 4.95 13.04
N GLN A 383 -60.38 5.78 14.04
CA GLN A 383 -59.01 6.20 14.33
C GLN A 383 -58.25 5.09 15.05
N PRO A 384 -56.92 4.98 14.90
CA PRO A 384 -56.11 3.91 15.50
C PRO A 384 -56.23 3.81 17.04
N GLY A 385 -56.64 4.89 17.71
CA GLY A 385 -56.84 4.93 19.16
C GLY A 385 -58.19 4.38 19.62
N ASP A 386 -59.14 4.16 18.71
CA ASP A 386 -60.49 3.69 19.02
C ASP A 386 -60.48 2.17 19.26
N LEU A 387 -61.33 1.69 20.17
CA LEU A 387 -61.45 0.25 20.45
C LEU A 387 -62.00 -0.53 19.24
N ASP A 388 -62.87 0.11 18.45
CA ASP A 388 -63.49 -0.46 17.25
C ASP A 388 -62.52 -0.58 16.06
N ALA A 389 -61.37 0.13 16.11
CA ALA A 389 -60.34 0.07 15.07
C ALA A 389 -59.52 -1.22 15.09
N LEU A 390 -59.74 -2.13 16.04
CA LEU A 390 -58.90 -3.32 16.23
C LEU A 390 -58.86 -4.21 14.97
N ASN A 391 -60.01 -4.46 14.32
CA ASN A 391 -60.07 -5.28 13.11
C ASN A 391 -59.35 -4.62 11.92
N ASP A 392 -59.50 -3.30 11.81
CA ASP A 392 -58.84 -2.48 10.80
C ASP A 392 -57.31 -2.51 10.98
N LEU A 393 -56.85 -2.38 12.23
CA LEU A 393 -55.44 -2.48 12.59
C LEU A 393 -54.86 -3.89 12.40
N VAL A 394 -55.63 -4.95 12.66
CA VAL A 394 -55.20 -6.34 12.40
C VAL A 394 -55.00 -6.57 10.89
N SER A 395 -55.92 -6.08 10.08
CA SER A 395 -55.80 -6.16 8.61
C SER A 395 -54.61 -5.35 8.10
N TYR A 396 -54.43 -4.13 8.64
CA TYR A 396 -53.29 -3.28 8.28
C TYR A 396 -51.95 -3.89 8.70
N ALA A 397 -51.88 -4.40 9.94
CA ALA A 397 -50.70 -5.06 10.46
C ALA A 397 -50.32 -6.28 9.61
N SER A 398 -51.29 -7.11 9.23
CA SER A 398 -51.03 -8.27 8.38
C SER A 398 -50.51 -7.86 6.99
N HIS A 399 -51.01 -6.75 6.43
CA HIS A 399 -50.55 -6.21 5.14
C HIS A 399 -49.11 -5.68 5.22
N VAL A 400 -48.81 -4.80 6.18
CA VAL A 400 -47.48 -4.18 6.31
C VAL A 400 -46.43 -5.21 6.73
N VAL A 401 -46.74 -6.05 7.72
CA VAL A 401 -45.81 -7.09 8.19
C VAL A 401 -45.61 -8.16 7.11
N GLY A 402 -46.63 -8.49 6.33
CA GLY A 402 -46.49 -9.42 5.21
C GLY A 402 -45.55 -8.93 4.12
N ALA A 403 -45.42 -7.62 3.91
CA ALA A 403 -44.53 -7.04 2.92
C ALA A 403 -43.13 -6.72 3.47
N GLU A 404 -43.02 -6.18 4.70
CA GLU A 404 -41.78 -5.59 5.20
C GLU A 404 -41.09 -6.39 6.34
N ALA A 405 -41.67 -7.49 6.84
CA ALA A 405 -41.04 -8.25 7.92
C ALA A 405 -39.69 -8.86 7.47
N PRO A 406 -38.66 -8.90 8.35
CA PRO A 406 -38.62 -8.36 9.71
C PRO A 406 -38.57 -6.81 9.74
N LEU A 407 -39.40 -6.19 10.58
CA LEU A 407 -39.61 -4.73 10.62
C LEU A 407 -39.52 -4.19 12.05
N HIS A 408 -38.83 -3.07 12.27
CA HIS A 408 -38.80 -2.43 13.59
C HIS A 408 -40.13 -1.72 13.91
N VAL A 409 -40.57 -1.77 15.17
CA VAL A 409 -41.84 -1.20 15.63
C VAL A 409 -41.95 0.30 15.36
N ASP A 410 -40.83 1.05 15.42
CA ASP A 410 -40.82 2.48 15.09
C ASP A 410 -41.09 2.74 13.60
N THR A 411 -40.58 1.88 12.71
CA THR A 411 -40.88 1.97 11.28
C THR A 411 -42.34 1.66 11.03
N PHE A 412 -42.88 0.63 11.70
CA PHE A 412 -44.32 0.32 11.65
C PHE A 412 -45.17 1.50 12.13
N HIS A 413 -44.80 2.15 13.24
CA HIS A 413 -45.48 3.34 13.74
C HIS A 413 -45.40 4.52 12.76
N SER A 414 -44.27 4.69 12.05
CA SER A 414 -44.16 5.71 11.00
C SER A 414 -45.11 5.42 9.85
N ARG A 415 -45.15 4.18 9.35
CA ARG A 415 -46.08 3.77 8.27
C ARG A 415 -47.53 3.96 8.67
N LEU A 416 -47.87 3.61 9.91
CA LEU A 416 -49.21 3.81 10.47
C LEU A 416 -49.58 5.30 10.47
N ARG A 417 -48.65 6.15 10.91
CA ARG A 417 -48.84 7.60 10.95
C ARG A 417 -49.08 8.16 9.55
N ASP A 418 -48.24 7.79 8.60
CA ASP A 418 -48.32 8.24 7.21
C ASP A 418 -49.63 7.77 6.55
N HIS A 419 -50.12 6.57 6.89
CA HIS A 419 -51.35 6.04 6.33
C HIS A 419 -52.61 6.74 6.87
N TRP A 420 -52.69 6.94 8.19
CA TRP A 420 -53.84 7.54 8.89
C TRP A 420 -53.76 9.07 8.98
N GLU A 421 -52.67 9.69 8.52
CA GLU A 421 -52.44 11.15 8.60
C GLU A 421 -52.61 11.69 10.04
N THR A 422 -52.25 10.85 11.02
CA THR A 422 -52.33 11.20 12.44
C THR A 422 -51.04 11.85 12.89
N GLY A 423 -51.08 12.68 13.93
CA GLY A 423 -49.86 13.30 14.48
C GLY A 423 -48.97 12.28 15.21
N GLY A 424 -49.21 12.09 16.51
CA GLY A 424 -48.39 11.24 17.37
C GLY A 424 -49.01 9.87 17.67
N VAL A 425 -48.17 8.83 17.73
CA VAL A 425 -48.57 7.51 18.24
C VAL A 425 -48.52 7.54 19.77
N GLY A 426 -49.60 8.01 20.40
CA GLY A 426 -49.76 8.06 21.86
C GLY A 426 -49.97 6.68 22.50
N THR A 427 -49.98 6.61 23.83
CA THR A 427 -50.05 5.36 24.61
C THR A 427 -51.24 4.46 24.23
N ARG A 428 -52.40 5.06 23.95
CA ARG A 428 -53.61 4.32 23.52
C ARG A 428 -53.45 3.66 22.16
N VAL A 429 -52.87 4.39 21.20
CA VAL A 429 -52.59 3.86 19.86
C VAL A 429 -51.57 2.73 19.94
N ARG A 430 -50.50 2.88 20.74
CA ARG A 430 -49.50 1.81 20.95
C ARG A 430 -50.14 0.54 21.52
N ALA A 431 -50.97 0.67 22.56
CA ALA A 431 -51.66 -0.47 23.16
C ALA A 431 -52.60 -1.18 22.16
N ASN A 432 -53.30 -0.44 21.31
CA ASN A 432 -54.14 -1.01 20.25
C ASN A 432 -53.31 -1.69 19.15
N VAL A 433 -52.17 -1.10 18.76
CA VAL A 433 -51.23 -1.69 17.79
C VAL A 433 -50.61 -2.97 18.32
N GLU A 434 -50.15 -3.00 19.57
CA GLU A 434 -49.62 -4.22 20.21
C GLU A 434 -50.67 -5.32 20.26
N ARG A 435 -51.92 -4.97 20.62
CA ARG A 435 -53.05 -5.90 20.59
C ARG A 435 -53.31 -6.40 19.17
N ALA A 436 -53.31 -5.53 18.17
CA ALA A 436 -53.49 -5.90 16.77
C ALA A 436 -52.37 -6.84 16.28
N LEU A 437 -51.10 -6.54 16.59
CA LEU A 437 -49.96 -7.39 16.24
C LEU A 437 -50.06 -8.78 16.88
N SER A 438 -50.60 -8.89 18.11
CA SER A 438 -50.80 -10.19 18.78
C SER A 438 -51.88 -11.07 18.13
N LEU A 439 -52.84 -10.44 17.44
CA LEU A 439 -53.96 -11.11 16.77
C LEU A 439 -53.72 -11.34 15.27
N ALA A 440 -52.86 -10.53 14.66
CA ALA A 440 -52.57 -10.56 13.24
C ALA A 440 -51.82 -11.83 12.83
N LYS A 441 -52.13 -12.31 11.62
CA LYS A 441 -51.53 -13.49 11.02
C LYS A 441 -51.19 -13.19 9.56
N VAL A 442 -50.01 -13.61 9.14
CA VAL A 442 -49.57 -13.54 7.75
C VAL A 442 -49.50 -14.96 7.22
N SER A 443 -50.26 -15.28 6.17
CA SER A 443 -50.29 -16.62 5.56
C SER A 443 -50.49 -17.76 6.58
N GLY A 444 -51.30 -17.51 7.62
CA GLY A 444 -51.59 -18.48 8.69
C GLY A 444 -50.57 -18.51 9.84
N MET A 445 -49.40 -17.87 9.68
CA MET A 445 -48.36 -17.78 10.70
C MET A 445 -48.60 -16.63 11.68
N LYS A 446 -48.24 -16.83 12.95
CA LYS A 446 -48.36 -15.79 14.00
C LYS A 446 -47.26 -14.75 13.85
N ILE A 447 -47.57 -13.51 14.23
CA ILE A 447 -46.59 -12.44 14.35
C ILE A 447 -46.06 -12.40 15.79
N LYS A 448 -44.75 -12.18 15.95
CA LYS A 448 -44.09 -12.02 17.25
C LYS A 448 -43.34 -10.68 17.29
N LEU A 449 -43.52 -9.94 18.37
CA LEU A 449 -42.70 -8.79 18.72
C LEU A 449 -41.61 -9.22 19.69
N ASP A 450 -40.36 -9.03 19.31
CA ASP A 450 -39.21 -9.35 20.16
C ASP A 450 -38.88 -8.20 21.14
N LYS A 451 -38.12 -8.51 22.19
CA LYS A 451 -37.62 -7.56 23.21
C LYS A 451 -36.79 -6.42 22.61
N GLN A 452 -36.22 -6.61 21.42
CA GLN A 452 -35.46 -5.60 20.68
C GLN A 452 -36.35 -4.71 19.78
N GLY A 453 -37.68 -4.88 19.82
CA GLY A 453 -38.62 -4.04 19.06
C GLY A 453 -38.85 -4.48 17.61
N PHE A 454 -38.38 -5.66 17.20
CA PHE A 454 -38.59 -6.19 15.84
C PHE A 454 -39.83 -7.08 15.76
N ILE A 455 -40.65 -6.81 14.76
CA ILE A 455 -41.84 -7.58 14.38
C ILE A 455 -41.42 -8.65 13.38
N ARG A 456 -41.68 -9.92 13.71
CA ARG A 456 -41.26 -11.09 12.94
C ARG A 456 -42.44 -12.04 12.66
N ILE A 457 -42.34 -12.80 11.59
CA ILE A 457 -43.28 -13.88 11.25
C ILE A 457 -42.70 -15.20 11.78
N ASP A 458 -43.50 -15.95 12.53
CA ASP A 458 -43.07 -17.21 13.15
C ASP A 458 -42.75 -18.27 12.09
N GLY A 459 -41.51 -18.75 12.04
CA GLY A 459 -41.05 -19.77 11.08
C GLY A 459 -40.30 -19.26 9.85
N ALA A 460 -40.15 -17.93 9.67
CA ALA A 460 -39.33 -17.38 8.58
C ALA A 460 -37.83 -17.58 8.88
N GLN A 461 -37.10 -18.28 8.00
CA GLN A 461 -35.68 -18.61 8.18
C GLN A 461 -34.72 -17.84 7.25
N SER A 462 -35.20 -17.21 6.19
CA SER A 462 -34.33 -16.49 5.24
C SER A 462 -34.12 -15.04 5.64
N VAL A 463 -32.86 -14.64 5.73
CA VAL A 463 -32.45 -13.26 6.03
C VAL A 463 -31.87 -12.67 4.76
N ASN A 464 -32.67 -11.92 4.02
CA ASN A 464 -32.19 -11.19 2.84
C ASN A 464 -31.66 -9.83 3.27
N VAL A 465 -30.52 -9.42 2.71
CA VAL A 465 -29.99 -8.07 2.90
C VAL A 465 -30.72 -7.11 1.97
N ARG A 466 -31.53 -6.22 2.54
CA ARG A 466 -32.39 -5.32 1.78
C ARG A 466 -31.75 -3.95 1.61
N ARG A 467 -31.45 -3.58 0.37
CA ARG A 467 -30.86 -2.27 0.03
C ARG A 467 -31.93 -1.23 -0.30
N PRO A 468 -31.72 0.05 0.02
CA PRO A 468 -32.65 1.10 -0.42
C PRO A 468 -32.63 1.24 -1.95
N THR A 469 -33.78 1.47 -2.55
CA THR A 469 -33.92 1.84 -3.97
C THR A 469 -33.92 3.34 -4.18
N ASP A 470 -34.58 4.08 -3.27
CA ASP A 470 -34.64 5.55 -3.28
C ASP A 470 -34.14 6.14 -1.96
N GLU A 471 -33.90 7.45 -1.91
CA GLU A 471 -33.50 8.16 -0.68
C GLU A 471 -34.52 8.01 0.47
N ASN A 472 -35.80 7.80 0.13
CA ASN A 472 -36.88 7.60 1.10
C ASN A 472 -36.90 6.18 1.73
N ASP A 473 -36.14 5.24 1.15
CA ASP A 473 -36.05 3.85 1.60
C ASP A 473 -34.85 3.61 2.54
N VAL A 474 -34.05 4.65 2.81
CA VAL A 474 -32.86 4.56 3.65
C VAL A 474 -33.26 4.34 5.12
N ARG A 475 -33.09 3.10 5.59
CA ARG A 475 -33.35 2.71 6.98
C ARG A 475 -32.22 3.14 7.91
N LYS A 476 -32.54 3.53 9.15
CA LYS A 476 -31.52 3.83 10.17
C LYS A 476 -30.87 2.53 10.68
N ALA A 477 -29.60 2.58 11.07
CA ALA A 477 -28.88 1.40 11.57
C ALA A 477 -29.60 0.67 12.73
N GLY A 478 -30.24 1.41 13.63
CA GLY A 478 -31.01 0.82 14.74
C GLY A 478 -32.34 0.17 14.33
N THR A 479 -32.86 0.47 13.14
CA THR A 479 -34.11 -0.10 12.61
C THR A 479 -33.87 -1.30 11.68
N ILE A 480 -32.61 -1.64 11.41
CA ILE A 480 -32.24 -2.82 10.63
C ILE A 480 -32.12 -4.02 11.59
N PRO A 481 -32.79 -5.15 11.29
CA PRO A 481 -32.68 -6.38 12.07
C PRO A 481 -31.21 -6.81 12.24
N PRO A 482 -30.77 -7.21 13.45
CA PRO A 482 -29.39 -7.65 13.67
C PRO A 482 -28.97 -8.81 12.79
N GLU A 483 -29.89 -9.73 12.50
CA GLU A 483 -29.67 -10.84 11.57
C GLU A 483 -29.35 -10.36 10.15
N GLU A 484 -30.10 -9.36 9.64
CA GLU A 484 -29.91 -8.77 8.32
C GLU A 484 -28.57 -8.04 8.24
N PHE A 485 -28.22 -7.32 9.31
CA PHE A 485 -26.94 -6.64 9.40
C PHE A 485 -25.75 -7.63 9.49
N ASP A 486 -25.90 -8.70 10.28
CA ASP A 486 -24.88 -9.75 10.40
C ASP A 486 -24.65 -10.45 9.07
N GLU A 487 -25.72 -10.71 8.31
CA GLU A 487 -25.62 -11.34 6.99
C GLU A 487 -24.94 -10.41 5.98
N ALA A 488 -25.21 -9.10 6.02
CA ALA A 488 -24.52 -8.11 5.19
C ALA A 488 -23.01 -8.09 5.49
N VAL A 489 -22.63 -8.09 6.77
CA VAL A 489 -21.21 -8.15 7.16
C VAL A 489 -20.56 -9.46 6.70
N ARG A 490 -21.26 -10.60 6.86
CA ARG A 490 -20.77 -11.91 6.41
C ARG A 490 -20.51 -11.91 4.90
N LEU A 491 -21.47 -11.45 4.10
CA LEU A 491 -21.37 -11.44 2.64
C LEU A 491 -20.31 -10.47 2.13
N VAL A 492 -20.18 -9.27 2.73
CA VAL A 492 -19.11 -8.33 2.36
C VAL A 492 -17.72 -8.89 2.68
N VAL A 493 -17.55 -9.55 3.83
CA VAL A 493 -16.27 -10.20 4.18
C VAL A 493 -16.00 -11.41 3.27
N ALA A 494 -17.03 -12.14 2.86
CA ALA A 494 -16.90 -13.26 1.93
C ALA A 494 -16.47 -12.78 0.52
N ASP A 495 -17.10 -11.73 -0.01
CA ASP A 495 -16.75 -11.15 -1.32
C ASP A 495 -15.33 -10.57 -1.33
N ALA A 496 -14.92 -9.91 -0.25
CA ALA A 496 -13.59 -9.30 -0.16
C ALA A 496 -12.47 -10.30 0.17
N ILE A 497 -12.80 -11.49 0.68
CA ILE A 497 -11.91 -12.53 1.22
C ILE A 497 -11.13 -12.06 2.47
N VAL A 498 -10.42 -10.93 2.38
CA VAL A 498 -9.73 -10.23 3.45
C VAL A 498 -10.05 -8.74 3.38
N ILE A 499 -10.52 -8.15 4.47
CA ILE A 499 -10.93 -6.75 4.51
C ILE A 499 -10.50 -6.04 5.80
N THR A 500 -10.12 -4.77 5.70
CA THR A 500 -9.85 -3.93 6.88
C THR A 500 -11.15 -3.48 7.54
N GLU A 501 -11.10 -3.09 8.81
CA GLU A 501 -12.29 -2.58 9.51
C GLU A 501 -12.83 -1.28 8.89
N GLU A 502 -11.94 -0.41 8.38
CA GLU A 502 -12.32 0.84 7.72
C GLU A 502 -13.00 0.60 6.37
N ASP A 503 -12.46 -0.32 5.57
CA ASP A 503 -13.03 -0.65 4.26
C ASP A 503 -14.35 -1.42 4.41
N LEU A 504 -14.44 -2.31 5.40
CA LEU A 504 -15.69 -2.99 5.76
C LEU A 504 -16.77 -1.98 6.17
N TYR A 505 -16.39 -0.94 6.91
CA TYR A 505 -17.30 0.14 7.27
C TYR A 505 -17.80 0.91 6.05
N VAL A 506 -16.95 1.18 5.06
CA VAL A 506 -17.35 1.83 3.81
C VAL A 506 -18.27 0.92 2.99
N ALA A 507 -17.92 -0.34 2.81
CA ALA A 507 -18.70 -1.31 2.04
C ALA A 507 -20.10 -1.52 2.63
N VAL A 508 -20.22 -1.72 3.96
CA VAL A 508 -21.53 -1.88 4.62
C VAL A 508 -22.36 -0.60 4.52
N ARG A 509 -21.74 0.59 4.56
CA ARG A 509 -22.45 1.85 4.35
C ARG A 509 -23.01 1.98 2.94
N ASN A 510 -22.27 1.53 1.94
CA ASN A 510 -22.73 1.53 0.55
C ASN A 510 -23.93 0.59 0.37
N VAL A 511 -23.88 -0.62 0.95
CA VAL A 511 -24.99 -1.59 0.92
C VAL A 511 -26.30 -1.02 1.46
N PHE A 512 -26.24 -0.23 2.54
CA PHE A 512 -27.43 0.36 3.17
C PHE A 512 -27.72 1.83 2.77
N GLY A 513 -26.96 2.41 1.83
CA GLY A 513 -27.17 3.76 1.32
C GLY A 513 -26.87 4.90 2.32
N TRP A 514 -25.92 4.72 3.24
CA TRP A 514 -25.60 5.73 4.26
C TRP A 514 -24.49 6.70 3.83
N ALA A 515 -24.87 7.91 3.41
CA ALA A 515 -23.94 8.97 3.05
C ALA A 515 -23.11 9.52 4.24
N ARG A 516 -23.60 9.42 5.48
CA ARG A 516 -22.91 9.94 6.67
C ARG A 516 -22.03 8.91 7.38
N ARG A 517 -20.94 9.38 7.99
CA ARG A 517 -20.24 8.65 9.06
C ARG A 517 -20.95 8.92 10.39
N GLY A 518 -21.40 7.87 11.06
CA GLY A 518 -22.15 7.95 12.31
C GLY A 518 -21.63 6.99 13.37
N SER A 519 -21.55 7.45 14.62
CA SER A 519 -21.15 6.62 15.77
C SER A 519 -22.14 5.48 16.05
N ASP A 520 -23.42 5.68 15.69
CA ASP A 520 -24.47 4.67 15.74
C ASP A 520 -24.23 3.51 14.75
N ILE A 521 -23.79 3.83 13.53
CA ILE A 521 -23.43 2.86 12.49
C ILE A 521 -22.18 2.08 12.90
N GLN A 522 -21.16 2.78 13.40
CA GLN A 522 -19.91 2.15 13.84
C GLN A 522 -20.17 1.20 15.02
N ALA A 523 -20.99 1.60 15.99
CA ALA A 523 -21.38 0.74 17.11
C ALA A 523 -22.18 -0.49 16.66
N ALA A 524 -23.02 -0.37 15.64
CA ALA A 524 -23.74 -1.51 15.05
C ALA A 524 -22.78 -2.50 14.36
N LEU A 525 -21.82 -1.98 13.60
CA LEU A 525 -20.77 -2.77 12.95
C LEU A 525 -19.92 -3.54 13.96
N GLN A 526 -19.44 -2.88 15.01
CA GLN A 526 -18.66 -3.52 16.07
C GLN A 526 -19.41 -4.67 16.74
N ARG A 527 -20.70 -4.47 17.06
CA ARG A 527 -21.54 -5.52 17.65
C ARG A 527 -21.72 -6.71 16.70
N SER A 528 -21.83 -6.44 15.40
CA SER A 528 -21.95 -7.46 14.37
C SER A 528 -20.66 -8.26 14.19
N LEU A 529 -19.51 -7.59 14.09
CA LEU A 529 -18.19 -8.22 14.00
C LEU A 529 -17.91 -9.16 15.18
N VAL A 530 -18.22 -8.75 16.41
CA VAL A 530 -18.09 -9.62 17.59
C VAL A 530 -18.95 -10.87 17.46
N ARG A 531 -20.18 -10.77 16.92
CA ARG A 531 -21.04 -11.93 16.67
C ARG A 531 -20.54 -12.79 15.52
N ALA A 532 -20.05 -12.19 14.44
CA ALA A 532 -19.52 -12.88 13.28
C ALA A 532 -18.29 -13.71 13.63
N VAL A 533 -17.36 -13.14 14.40
CA VAL A 533 -16.19 -13.87 14.93
C VAL A 533 -16.62 -14.99 15.86
N LYS A 534 -17.58 -14.75 16.76
CA LYS A 534 -18.08 -15.78 17.69
C LYS A 534 -18.79 -16.95 16.97
N LYS A 535 -19.52 -16.66 15.90
CA LYS A 535 -20.18 -17.67 15.05
C LYS A 535 -19.21 -18.37 14.10
N GLY A 536 -17.96 -17.91 14.02
CA GLY A 536 -16.93 -18.46 13.15
C GLY A 536 -17.15 -18.15 11.67
N TYR A 537 -17.82 -17.05 11.33
CA TYR A 537 -18.01 -16.58 9.95
C TYR A 537 -16.82 -15.79 9.41
N CYS A 538 -16.07 -15.16 10.30
CA CYS A 538 -14.82 -14.51 9.96
C CYS A 538 -13.83 -14.64 11.13
N VAL A 539 -12.54 -14.59 10.81
CA VAL A 539 -11.46 -14.59 11.79
C VAL A 539 -10.80 -13.22 11.78
N ARG A 540 -10.62 -12.65 12.97
CA ARG A 540 -9.83 -11.42 13.13
C ARG A 540 -8.35 -11.79 13.15
N ARG A 541 -7.61 -11.30 12.16
CA ARG A 541 -6.15 -11.47 12.07
C ARG A 541 -5.43 -10.53 13.03
N ALA A 542 -4.16 -10.86 13.31
CA ALA A 542 -3.32 -10.10 14.24
C ALA A 542 -3.01 -8.67 13.76
N ASP A 543 -3.14 -8.41 12.45
CA ASP A 543 -2.98 -7.10 11.80
C ASP A 543 -4.24 -6.22 11.87
N GLY A 544 -5.34 -6.73 12.45
CA GLY A 544 -6.60 -6.02 12.58
C GLY A 544 -7.57 -6.19 11.41
N THR A 545 -7.20 -6.97 10.38
CA THR A 545 -8.09 -7.33 9.26
C THR A 545 -9.03 -8.49 9.62
N TYR A 546 -10.12 -8.61 8.89
CA TYR A 546 -11.09 -9.70 9.00
C TYR A 546 -11.02 -10.57 7.74
N GLU A 547 -10.88 -11.87 7.91
CA GLU A 547 -10.82 -12.87 6.83
C GLU A 547 -12.03 -13.79 6.90
N THR A 548 -12.61 -14.14 5.76
CA THR A 548 -13.69 -15.13 5.68
C THR A 548 -13.21 -16.53 6.08
N THR A 549 -14.05 -17.29 6.79
CA THR A 549 -13.80 -18.71 7.09
C THR A 549 -14.50 -19.65 6.11
N GLN A 550 -15.33 -19.11 5.23
CA GLN A 550 -16.04 -19.86 4.19
C GLN A 550 -15.23 -19.76 2.90
N VAL A 551 -14.76 -20.92 2.42
CA VAL A 551 -14.18 -21.12 1.09
C VAL A 551 -15.30 -21.34 0.09
#